data_AF-A0A918VRI5-F1
#
_entry.id   AF-A0A918VRI5-F1
#
_cell.length_a   1.000
_cell.length_b   1.000
_cell.length_c   1.000
_cell.angle_alpha   90.00
_cell.angle_beta   90.00
_cell.angle_gamma   90.00
#
_symmetry.space_group_name_H-M   'P 1'
#
loop_
_entity.id
_entity.type
_entity.pdbx_description
1 polymer ?
#
loop_
_entity_poly.entity_id
_entity_poly.type
_entity_poly.pdbx_seq_one_letter_code
_entity_poly.pdbx_strand_id
1 'polypeptide(L)'
;MKLDTLGKIYTSVMAVYFFVSGFTVLLDIEAKLSRIGLSATSKDGEIAFVLIYCGLMIGIGVAISVIAYFSKTWVYSAMLAVTIIFSFITFRLVGASMVGELSNVQISFIVVEIIEALVGLFLIVKSTVLRNSYA
;
A
#
# COMPACT_ATOMS: atom_id res chain seq x y z
N MET A 1 -19.24 -17.81 3.35
CA MET A 1 -18.36 -18.26 2.23
C MET A 1 -17.95 -17.12 1.30
N LYS A 2 -18.87 -16.39 0.64
CA LYS A 2 -18.50 -15.35 -0.36
C LYS A 2 -17.60 -14.22 0.17
N LEU A 3 -17.84 -13.73 1.39
CA LEU A 3 -17.05 -12.63 1.95
C LEU A 3 -15.62 -13.03 2.32
N ASP A 4 -15.44 -14.25 2.83
CA ASP A 4 -14.12 -14.77 3.20
C ASP A 4 -13.21 -14.92 1.96
N THR A 5 -13.78 -15.41 0.86
CA THR A 5 -13.07 -15.48 -0.43
C THR A 5 -12.70 -14.09 -0.94
N LEU A 6 -13.63 -13.13 -0.92
CA LEU A 6 -13.35 -11.75 -1.36
C LEU A 6 -12.27 -11.08 -0.52
N GLY A 7 -12.30 -11.27 0.80
CA GLY A 7 -11.29 -10.74 1.70
C GLY A 7 -9.90 -11.34 1.48
N LYS A 8 -9.81 -12.66 1.24
CA LYS A 8 -8.56 -13.32 0.85
C LYS A 8 -8.04 -12.80 -0.48
N ILE A 9 -8.90 -12.64 -1.49
CA ILE A 9 -8.52 -12.07 -2.79
C ILE A 9 -7.98 -10.66 -2.61
N TYR A 10 -8.68 -9.80 -1.87
CA TYR A 10 -8.23 -8.43 -1.58
C TYR A 10 -6.83 -8.44 -0.94
N THR A 11 -6.64 -9.22 0.12
CA THR A 11 -5.34 -9.31 0.81
C THR A 11 -4.23 -9.82 -0.10
N SER A 12 -4.50 -10.83 -0.94
CA SER A 12 -3.52 -11.35 -1.90
C SER A 12 -3.17 -10.32 -2.96
N VAL A 13 -4.15 -9.61 -3.51
CA VAL A 13 -3.93 -8.52 -4.47
C VAL A 13 -3.08 -7.41 -3.85
N MET A 14 -3.38 -7.01 -2.61
CA MET A 14 -2.60 -5.99 -1.91
C MET A 14 -1.16 -6.43 -1.68
N ALA A 15 -0.93 -7.67 -1.23
CA ALA A 15 0.42 -8.19 -1.05
C ALA A 15 1.21 -8.16 -2.38
N VAL A 16 0.61 -8.67 -3.45
CA VAL A 16 1.23 -8.68 -4.78
C VAL A 16 1.49 -7.27 -5.30
N TYR A 17 0.54 -6.35 -5.13
CA TYR A 17 0.70 -4.95 -5.51
C TYR A 17 1.95 -4.33 -4.86
N PHE A 18 2.11 -4.52 -3.54
CA PHE A 18 3.27 -4.00 -2.81
C PHE A 18 4.58 -4.66 -3.23
N PHE A 19 4.59 -5.97 -3.45
CA PHE A 19 5.76 -6.67 -4.01
C PHE A 19 6.15 -6.12 -5.38
N VAL A 20 5.20 -6.10 -6.33
CA VAL A 20 5.46 -5.67 -7.71
C VAL A 20 5.91 -4.21 -7.73
N SER A 21 5.26 -3.34 -6.97
CA SER A 21 5.65 -1.93 -6.90
C SER A 21 7.08 -1.74 -6.41
N GLY A 22 7.52 -2.51 -5.40
CA GLY A 22 8.91 -2.52 -4.95
C GLY A 22 9.88 -3.05 -6.01
N PHE A 23 9.58 -4.21 -6.60
CA PHE A 23 10.41 -4.84 -7.63
C PHE A 23 10.60 -3.95 -8.87
N THR A 24 9.58 -3.19 -9.28
CA THR A 24 9.69 -2.32 -10.46
C THR A 24 10.78 -1.26 -10.33
N VAL A 25 11.16 -0.86 -9.11
CA VAL A 25 12.27 0.07 -8.90
C VAL A 25 13.62 -0.55 -9.25
N LEU A 26 13.78 -1.87 -9.03
CA LEU A 26 15.02 -2.57 -9.37
C LEU A 26 15.26 -2.65 -10.88
N LEU A 27 14.20 -2.53 -11.68
CA LEU A 27 14.27 -2.59 -13.14
C LEU A 27 14.59 -1.23 -13.77
N ASP A 28 14.15 -0.14 -13.14
CA ASP A 28 14.35 1.22 -13.65
C ASP A 28 14.34 2.25 -12.51
N ILE A 29 15.51 2.47 -11.93
CA ILE A 29 15.71 3.41 -10.81
C ILE A 29 15.56 4.85 -11.30
N GLU A 30 16.15 5.18 -12.45
CA GLU A 30 16.16 6.54 -13.00
C GLU A 30 14.76 7.01 -13.40
N ALA A 31 13.94 6.15 -14.02
CA ALA A 31 12.55 6.51 -14.32
C ALA A 31 11.72 6.73 -13.04
N LYS A 32 11.99 5.99 -11.97
CA LYS A 32 11.29 6.16 -10.70
C LYS A 32 11.69 7.44 -9.96
N LEU A 33 12.98 7.79 -9.98
CA LEU A 33 13.48 9.05 -9.45
C LEU A 33 12.95 10.25 -10.26
N SER A 34 13.02 10.19 -11.59
CA SER A 34 12.56 11.29 -12.43
C SER A 34 11.05 11.56 -12.34
N ARG A 35 10.23 10.53 -12.12
CA ARG A 35 8.78 10.67 -11.86
C ARG A 35 8.45 11.52 -10.64
N ILE A 36 9.35 11.58 -9.66
CA ILE A 36 9.21 12.41 -8.45
C ILE A 36 10.10 13.65 -8.50
N GLY A 37 10.65 13.98 -9.67
CA GLY A 37 11.49 15.17 -9.88
C GLY A 37 12.87 15.08 -9.23
N LEU A 38 13.34 13.86 -8.93
CA LEU A 38 14.65 13.63 -8.32
C LEU A 38 15.62 13.04 -9.35
N SER A 39 16.91 13.29 -9.13
CA SER A 39 18.02 12.62 -9.79
C SER A 39 19.08 12.31 -8.74
N ALA A 40 19.62 11.09 -8.74
CA ALA A 40 20.71 10.75 -7.84
C ALA A 40 22.00 11.46 -8.30
N THR A 41 22.72 12.05 -7.37
CA THR A 41 24.02 12.72 -7.65
C THR A 41 25.20 11.74 -7.57
N SER A 42 24.99 10.55 -7.00
CA SER A 42 25.96 9.47 -6.90
C SER A 42 25.27 8.10 -6.88
N LYS A 43 26.04 7.03 -7.11
CA LYS A 43 25.53 5.65 -7.03
C LYS A 43 25.03 5.27 -5.64
N ASP A 44 25.62 5.82 -4.59
CA ASP A 44 25.14 5.62 -3.22
C ASP A 44 23.72 6.19 -3.02
N GLY A 45 23.41 7.31 -3.69
CA GLY A 45 22.06 7.89 -3.69
C GLY A 45 21.01 6.99 -4.36
N GLU A 46 21.37 6.33 -5.47
CA GLU A 46 20.52 5.32 -6.11
C GLU A 46 20.28 4.13 -5.18
N ILE A 47 21.34 3.62 -4.55
CA ILE A 47 21.25 2.49 -3.60
C ILE A 47 20.37 2.85 -2.41
N ALA A 48 20.56 4.04 -1.83
CA ALA A 48 19.75 4.51 -0.70
C ALA A 48 18.27 4.64 -1.09
N PHE A 49 17.96 5.20 -2.26
CA PHE A 49 16.59 5.29 -2.76
C PHE A 49 15.97 3.89 -2.96
N VAL A 50 16.72 2.95 -3.53
CA VAL A 50 16.28 1.56 -3.68
C VAL A 50 16.00 0.95 -2.31
N LEU A 51 16.91 1.05 -1.35
CA LEU A 51 16.73 0.46 -0.01
C LEU A 51 15.50 1.03 0.70
N ILE A 52 15.26 2.34 0.60
CA ILE A 52 14.09 2.98 1.21
C ILE A 52 12.81 2.56 0.50
N TYR A 53 12.72 2.76 -0.82
CA TYR A 53 11.48 2.51 -1.55
C TYR A 53 11.20 1.01 -1.69
N CYS A 54 12.17 0.24 -2.18
CA CYS A 54 12.03 -1.20 -2.39
C CYS A 54 11.86 -1.89 -1.03
N GLY A 55 12.67 -1.54 -0.03
CA GLY A 55 12.56 -2.08 1.32
C GLY A 55 11.20 -1.80 1.95
N LEU A 56 10.66 -0.58 1.80
CA LEU A 56 9.32 -0.25 2.27
C LEU A 56 8.25 -1.08 1.54
N MET A 57 8.22 -1.03 0.21
CA MET A 57 7.14 -1.66 -0.56
C MET A 57 7.18 -3.18 -0.47
N ILE A 58 8.35 -3.81 -0.64
CA ILE A 58 8.48 -5.26 -0.46
C ILE A 58 8.24 -5.64 1.00
N GLY A 59 8.76 -4.87 1.96
CA GLY A 59 8.57 -5.11 3.39
C GLY A 59 7.09 -5.13 3.78
N ILE A 60 6.27 -4.23 3.24
CA ILE A 60 4.82 -4.22 3.42
C ILE A 60 4.20 -5.51 2.83
N GLY A 61 4.56 -5.89 1.61
CA GLY A 61 4.08 -7.12 0.98
C GLY A 61 4.40 -8.37 1.80
N VAL A 62 5.63 -8.46 2.33
CA VAL A 62 6.05 -9.52 3.24
C VAL A 62 5.23 -9.49 4.52
N ALA A 63 5.06 -8.33 5.17
CA ALA A 63 4.29 -8.21 6.41
C ALA A 63 2.83 -8.67 6.24
N ILE A 64 2.16 -8.23 5.16
CA ILE A 64 0.80 -8.65 4.81
C ILE A 64 0.73 -10.18 4.65
N SER A 65 1.71 -10.76 3.94
CA SER A 65 1.77 -12.20 3.63
C SER A 65 2.05 -13.04 4.87
N VAL A 66 2.96 -12.60 5.73
CA VAL A 66 3.31 -13.25 6.99
C VAL A 66 2.12 -13.24 7.95
N ILE A 67 1.43 -12.10 8.10
CA ILE A 67 0.22 -12.01 8.94
C ILE A 67 -0.87 -12.93 8.37
N ALA A 68 -1.03 -13.00 7.05
CA ALA A 68 -2.04 -13.86 6.43
C ALA A 68 -1.72 -15.34 6.70
N TYR A 69 -0.44 -15.71 6.65
CA TYR A 69 0.02 -17.06 6.94
C TYR A 69 -0.20 -17.48 8.39
N PHE A 70 0.14 -16.62 9.36
CA PHE A 70 0.04 -16.97 10.79
C PHE A 70 -1.37 -16.83 11.35
N SER A 71 -2.10 -15.77 10.99
CA SER A 71 -3.40 -15.51 11.61
C SER A 71 -4.53 -16.41 11.10
N LYS A 72 -4.32 -17.10 9.96
CA LYS A 72 -5.31 -17.94 9.28
C LYS A 72 -6.62 -17.21 8.93
N THR A 73 -6.64 -15.88 9.06
CA THR A 73 -7.74 -14.99 8.69
C THR A 73 -7.21 -13.86 7.85
N TRP A 74 -7.99 -13.41 6.87
CA TRP A 74 -7.59 -12.29 6.01
C TRP A 74 -7.79 -10.92 6.69
N VAL A 75 -8.58 -10.86 7.78
CA VAL A 75 -9.02 -9.61 8.40
C VAL A 75 -7.84 -8.77 8.89
N TYR A 76 -6.87 -9.38 9.58
CA TYR A 76 -5.72 -8.63 10.13
C TYR A 76 -4.78 -8.12 9.03
N SER A 77 -4.54 -8.92 7.99
CA SER A 77 -3.75 -8.47 6.84
C SER A 77 -4.46 -7.37 6.07
N ALA A 78 -5.78 -7.44 5.91
CA ALA A 78 -6.57 -6.38 5.29
C ALA A 78 -6.55 -5.10 6.15
N MET A 79 -6.65 -5.23 7.48
CA MET A 79 -6.51 -4.09 8.39
C MET A 79 -5.14 -3.41 8.24
N LEU A 80 -4.06 -4.20 8.17
CA LEU A 80 -2.72 -3.67 7.94
C LEU A 80 -2.65 -2.92 6.61
N ALA A 81 -3.12 -3.54 5.51
CA ALA A 81 -3.11 -2.92 4.19
C ALA A 81 -3.90 -1.59 4.16
N VAL A 82 -5.12 -1.59 4.70
CA VAL A 82 -5.96 -0.39 4.80
C VAL A 82 -5.28 0.71 5.63
N THR A 83 -4.67 0.34 6.77
CA THR A 83 -3.96 1.30 7.63
C THR A 83 -2.80 1.96 6.90
N ILE A 84 -2.03 1.18 6.13
CA ILE A 84 -0.90 1.68 5.35
C ILE A 84 -1.38 2.63 4.25
N ILE A 85 -2.42 2.25 3.50
CA ILE A 85 -2.96 3.11 2.43
C ILE A 85 -3.48 4.43 3.02
N PHE A 86 -4.24 4.38 4.12
CA PHE A 86 -4.67 5.60 4.81
C PHE A 86 -3.50 6.45 5.29
N SER A 87 -2.40 5.83 5.72
CA SER A 87 -1.19 6.56 6.11
C SER A 87 -0.57 7.26 4.90
N PHE A 88 -0.47 6.60 3.74
CA PHE A 88 0.01 7.23 2.50
C PHE A 88 -0.83 8.42 2.06
N ILE A 89 -2.16 8.29 2.11
CA ILE A 89 -3.08 9.39 1.83
C ILE A 89 -2.81 10.55 2.80
N THR A 90 -2.74 10.26 4.10
CA THR A 90 -2.51 11.28 5.14
C THR A 90 -1.19 12.01 4.93
N PHE A 91 -0.08 11.29 4.71
CA PHE A 91 1.23 11.90 4.48
C PHE A 91 1.27 12.75 3.21
N ARG A 92 0.53 12.38 2.16
CA ARG A 92 0.42 13.25 0.98
C ARG A 92 -0.36 14.52 1.25
N LEU A 93 -1.46 14.45 2.00
CA LEU A 93 -2.22 15.64 2.38
C LEU A 93 -1.39 16.57 3.28
N VAL A 94 -0.64 16.01 4.22
CA VAL A 94 0.30 16.78 5.05
C VAL A 94 1.40 17.39 4.18
N GLY A 95 2.02 16.62 3.29
CA GLY A 95 3.03 17.13 2.36
C GLY A 95 2.50 18.25 1.47
N ALA A 96 1.27 18.13 0.96
CA ALA A 96 0.60 19.18 0.21
C ALA A 96 0.39 20.45 1.05
N SER A 97 0.02 20.32 2.32
CA SER A 97 -0.13 21.48 3.21
C SER A 97 1.19 22.21 3.46
N MET A 98 2.32 21.50 3.37
CA MET A 98 3.66 22.09 3.54
C MET A 98 4.18 22.77 2.26
N VAL A 99 3.89 22.20 1.09
CA VAL A 99 4.41 22.66 -0.20
C VAL A 99 3.42 23.58 -0.94
N GLY A 100 2.15 23.59 -0.52
CA GLY A 100 1.09 24.47 -1.02
C GLY A 100 0.35 23.96 -2.26
N GLU A 101 0.82 22.90 -2.91
CA GLU A 101 0.24 22.38 -4.15
C GLU A 101 0.25 20.84 -4.18
N LEU A 102 -0.75 20.27 -4.87
CA LEU A 102 -0.79 18.86 -5.24
C LEU A 102 -0.62 18.75 -6.75
N SER A 103 0.36 17.99 -7.21
CA SER A 103 0.49 17.72 -8.65
C SER A 103 -0.64 16.81 -9.14
N ASN A 104 -0.97 16.87 -10.44
CA ASN A 104 -1.97 15.98 -11.05
C ASN A 104 -1.67 14.50 -10.78
N VAL A 105 -0.38 14.14 -10.75
CA VAL A 105 0.08 12.78 -10.44
C VAL A 105 -0.28 12.38 -9.00
N GLN A 106 -0.06 13.28 -8.03
CA GLN A 106 -0.41 13.03 -6.63
C GLN A 106 -1.92 12.89 -6.43
N ILE A 107 -2.72 13.71 -7.13
CA ILE A 107 -4.19 13.62 -7.10
C ILE A 107 -4.63 12.26 -7.64
N SER A 108 -4.09 11.82 -8.79
CA SER A 108 -4.42 10.51 -9.34
C SER A 108 -4.09 9.37 -8.37
N PHE A 109 -2.95 9.42 -7.69
CA PHE A 109 -2.61 8.41 -6.70
C PHE A 109 -3.54 8.44 -5.47
N ILE A 110 -3.88 9.62 -4.96
CA ILE A 110 -4.82 9.77 -3.83
C ILE A 110 -6.18 9.16 -4.16
N VAL A 111 -6.71 9.39 -5.37
CA VAL A 111 -8.01 8.83 -5.78
C VAL A 111 -7.98 7.31 -5.79
N VAL A 112 -6.95 6.71 -6.38
CA VAL A 112 -6.80 5.24 -6.42
C VAL A 112 -6.69 4.67 -5.01
N GLU A 113 -5.85 5.26 -4.17
CA GLU A 113 -5.66 4.82 -2.78
C GLU A 113 -6.93 4.95 -1.94
N ILE A 114 -7.72 6.01 -2.12
CA ILE A 114 -9.02 6.14 -1.46
C ILE A 114 -9.94 4.97 -1.84
N ILE A 115 -10.01 4.62 -3.12
CA ILE A 115 -10.85 3.50 -3.58
C ILE A 115 -10.36 2.19 -2.95
N GLU A 116 -9.05 1.92 -2.99
CA GLU A 116 -8.46 0.70 -2.42
C GLU A 116 -8.69 0.59 -0.91
N ALA A 117 -8.53 1.70 -0.18
CA ALA A 117 -8.76 1.77 1.26
C ALA A 117 -10.25 1.57 1.60
N LEU A 118 -11.16 2.19 0.84
CA LEU A 118 -12.61 2.05 1.05
C LEU A 118 -13.09 0.63 0.77
N VAL A 119 -12.59 -0.02 -0.29
CA VAL A 119 -12.91 -1.42 -0.58
C VAL A 119 -12.47 -2.32 0.58
N GLY A 120 -11.23 -2.16 1.06
CA GLY A 120 -10.72 -2.91 2.20
C GLY A 120 -11.52 -2.67 3.48
N LEU A 121 -11.81 -1.41 3.80
CA LEU A 121 -12.58 -1.01 4.97
C LEU A 121 -14.00 -1.59 4.92
N PHE A 122 -14.66 -1.50 3.77
CA PHE A 122 -15.99 -2.07 3.57
C PHE A 122 -16.02 -3.58 3.84
N LEU A 123 -15.03 -4.33 3.31
CA LEU A 123 -14.92 -5.76 3.55
C LEU A 123 -14.73 -6.07 5.04
N ILE A 124 -13.84 -5.33 5.72
CA ILE A 124 -13.55 -5.51 7.15
C ILE A 124 -14.81 -5.24 7.98
N VAL A 125 -15.47 -4.10 7.80
CA VAL A 125 -16.68 -3.72 8.55
C VAL A 125 -17.76 -4.78 8.37
N LYS A 126 -18.01 -5.21 7.13
CA LYS A 126 -19.01 -6.25 6.83
C LYS A 126 -18.66 -7.58 7.51
N SER A 127 -17.37 -7.92 7.61
CA SER A 127 -16.92 -9.14 8.28
C SER A 127 -17.15 -9.09 9.80
N THR A 128 -16.91 -7.93 10.42
CA THR A 128 -17.10 -7.72 11.86
C THR A 128 -18.58 -7.74 12.24
N VAL A 129 -19.44 -7.09 11.44
CA VAL A 129 -20.89 -7.11 11.63
C VAL A 129 -21.41 -8.54 11.59
N LEU A 130 -21.03 -9.32 10.57
CA LEU A 130 -21.44 -10.71 10.47
C LEU A 130 -20.96 -11.53 11.66
N ARG A 131 -19.71 -11.37 12.10
CA ARG A 131 -19.18 -12.09 13.27
C ARG A 131 -19.98 -11.81 14.55
N ASN A 132 -20.39 -10.56 14.77
CA ASN A 132 -21.15 -10.17 15.96
C ASN A 132 -22.62 -10.59 15.89
N SER A 133 -23.20 -10.81 14.70
CA SER A 133 -24.58 -11.31 14.56
C SER A 133 -24.74 -12.82 14.85
N TYR A 134 -23.65 -13.58 14.90
CA TYR A 134 -23.64 -15.02 15.19
C TYR A 134 -23.09 -15.35 16.58
N ALA A 135 -22.80 -14.34 17.41
CA ALA A 135 -22.35 -14.47 18.80
C ALA A 135 -23.51 -14.15 19.75
#